data_AF-A0A5C1B965-F1
#
_entry.id   AF-A0A5C1B965-F1
#
_cell.length_a   1.000
_cell.length_b   1.000
_cell.length_c   1.000
_cell.angle_alpha   90.00
_cell.angle_beta   90.00
_cell.angle_gamma   90.00
#
_symmetry.space_group_name_H-M   'P 1'
#
loop_
_entity.id
_entity.type
_entity.pdbx_description
1 polymer ?
#
loop_
_entity_poly.entity_id
_entity_poly.type
_entity_poly.pdbx_seq_one_letter_code
_entity_poly.pdbx_strand_id
1 'polypeptide(L)'
;MLWTALQPRGSISSRRDGGEHGSGNHDRVGHREVGLSGSRCRPERHSRGPAAGSASATPSVLRQAAGLIGIEACATAHHWARELIKLGHQVRLMPPSYVKPYVKRQKNDAADAEAICEAVTRPTMRFVEVKSVDQQGILVLHRVRLMLMRQRVQLSNAIRGHMAEFGLAAPIGREGLGALIRLIADKDERVPAEAQMCLGRLAAQLALINDQILETDRRIRTNARATEIGRRLMGVPGVGPLLASALVAAIPDPIPCSLPQLVVRLR
;
A
#
# COMPACT_ATOMS: atom_id res chain seq x y z
N MET A 1 2.46 -6.71 -12.88
CA MET A 1 2.06 -6.71 -14.30
C MET A 1 2.37 -5.33 -14.83
N LEU A 2 3.38 -5.22 -15.68
CA LEU A 2 3.78 -3.98 -16.35
C LEU A 2 3.32 -4.09 -17.80
N TRP A 3 2.58 -3.11 -18.30
CA TRP A 3 2.21 -3.03 -19.71
C TRP A 3 2.49 -1.63 -20.23
N THR A 4 3.14 -1.57 -21.39
CA THR A 4 3.56 -0.34 -22.06
C THR A 4 2.68 -0.16 -23.30
N ALA A 5 1.93 0.93 -23.41
CA ALA A 5 1.45 1.39 -24.71
C ALA A 5 2.46 2.37 -25.29
N LEU A 6 3.17 1.96 -26.34
CA LEU A 6 3.88 2.89 -27.21
C LEU A 6 2.86 3.52 -28.16
N GLN A 7 2.70 4.85 -28.13
CA GLN A 7 2.18 5.54 -29.30
C GLN A 7 3.33 5.82 -30.28
N PRO A 8 3.23 5.42 -31.54
CA PRO A 8 4.17 5.85 -32.57
C PRO A 8 4.02 7.36 -32.81
N ARG A 9 5.15 8.07 -32.91
CA ARG A 9 5.19 9.48 -33.29
C ARG A 9 4.75 9.63 -34.76
N GLY A 10 3.56 10.20 -34.94
CA GLY A 10 3.10 11.05 -36.05
C GLY A 10 3.39 10.71 -37.51
N SER A 11 2.34 10.73 -38.34
CA SER A 11 2.26 11.65 -39.48
C SER A 11 0.83 11.71 -40.02
N ILE A 12 0.26 12.90 -40.04
CA ILE A 12 -0.94 13.22 -40.80
C ILE A 12 -0.58 13.07 -42.29
N SER A 13 -1.24 12.15 -43.00
CA SER A 13 -1.38 12.24 -44.45
C SER A 13 -2.76 11.75 -44.86
N SER A 14 -3.55 12.70 -45.34
CA SER A 14 -4.82 12.50 -46.03
C SER A 14 -4.67 11.61 -47.25
N ARG A 15 -5.57 10.64 -47.43
CA ARG A 15 -6.09 10.23 -48.75
C ARG A 15 -7.50 9.65 -48.60
N ARG A 16 -8.38 10.10 -49.49
CA ARG A 16 -9.77 9.67 -49.68
C ARG A 16 -9.80 8.39 -50.55
N ASP A 17 -11.04 7.91 -50.72
CA ASP A 17 -11.54 6.84 -51.61
C ASP A 17 -11.58 5.49 -50.90
N GLY A 18 -12.68 4.73 -50.81
CA GLY A 18 -13.95 4.67 -51.55
C GLY A 18 -14.25 3.17 -51.78
N GLY A 19 -15.48 2.69 -51.58
CA GLY A 19 -15.93 1.38 -52.11
C GLY A 19 -16.29 0.26 -51.12
N GLU A 20 -17.60 0.12 -50.89
CA GLU A 20 -18.45 -1.09 -50.99
C GLU A 20 -18.17 -2.45 -50.30
N HIS A 21 -19.30 -3.14 -50.08
CA HIS A 21 -19.57 -4.39 -49.37
C HIS A 21 -18.98 -5.66 -50.00
N GLY A 22 -18.84 -6.72 -49.20
CA GLY A 22 -18.77 -8.09 -49.72
C GLY A 22 -18.29 -9.15 -48.72
N SER A 23 -19.20 -10.04 -48.36
CA SER A 23 -19.08 -11.27 -47.56
C SER A 23 -18.00 -12.27 -48.00
N GLY A 24 -17.47 -13.09 -47.08
CA GLY A 24 -16.75 -14.33 -47.42
C GLY A 24 -16.09 -15.02 -46.23
N ASN A 25 -16.31 -16.32 -46.10
CA ASN A 25 -16.15 -17.17 -44.91
C ASN A 25 -14.87 -18.05 -44.97
N HIS A 26 -14.50 -18.62 -43.81
CA HIS A 26 -13.50 -19.69 -43.56
C HIS A 26 -12.01 -19.30 -43.76
N ASP A 27 -11.07 -19.65 -42.88
CA ASP A 27 -10.82 -20.98 -42.34
C ASP A 27 -10.00 -20.99 -41.04
N ARG A 28 -10.13 -22.12 -40.34
CA ARG A 28 -9.48 -22.51 -39.08
C ARG A 28 -7.95 -22.52 -39.19
N VAL A 29 -7.24 -22.10 -38.14
CA VAL A 29 -6.09 -22.86 -37.60
C VAL A 29 -6.01 -22.61 -36.10
N GLY A 30 -6.21 -23.69 -35.32
CA GLY A 30 -6.04 -23.66 -33.88
C GLY A 30 -4.59 -23.62 -33.47
N HIS A 31 -4.28 -22.90 -32.39
CA HIS A 31 -3.07 -23.13 -31.63
C HIS A 31 -3.36 -23.01 -30.13
N ARG A 32 -3.34 -24.20 -29.51
CA ARG A 32 -3.08 -24.54 -28.10
C ARG A 32 -3.11 -23.39 -27.10
N GLU A 33 -4.18 -23.38 -26.32
CA GLU A 33 -4.21 -22.85 -24.97
C GLU A 33 -3.08 -23.48 -24.13
N VAL A 34 -2.30 -22.63 -23.45
CA VAL A 34 -1.62 -23.01 -22.23
C VAL A 34 -2.01 -21.99 -21.17
N GLY A 35 -3.23 -22.16 -20.63
CA GLY A 35 -3.66 -21.48 -19.43
C GLY A 35 -3.18 -22.26 -18.21
N LEU A 36 -2.28 -21.67 -17.41
CA LEU A 36 -2.00 -22.19 -16.07
C LEU A 36 -2.99 -21.55 -15.08
N SER A 37 -4.13 -22.22 -14.95
CA SER A 37 -5.07 -22.09 -13.84
C SER A 37 -4.45 -22.66 -12.58
N GLY A 38 -4.41 -21.87 -11.50
CA GLY A 38 -4.00 -22.33 -10.18
C GLY A 38 -5.06 -23.24 -9.56
N SER A 39 -4.88 -24.56 -9.67
CA SER A 39 -5.66 -25.54 -8.93
C SER A 39 -4.77 -26.34 -7.96
N ARG A 40 -5.05 -26.12 -6.67
CA ARG A 40 -4.84 -26.97 -5.48
C ARG A 40 -3.66 -27.95 -5.49
N CYS A 41 -2.74 -27.75 -4.55
CA CYS A 41 -1.74 -28.73 -4.12
C CYS A 41 -2.36 -30.10 -3.82
N ARG A 42 -1.89 -31.13 -4.54
CA ARG A 42 -1.93 -32.53 -4.10
C ARG A 42 -0.53 -33.13 -4.36
N PRO A 43 0.08 -33.86 -3.42
CA PRO A 43 1.44 -34.33 -3.61
C PRO A 43 1.42 -35.71 -4.26
N GLU A 44 2.14 -35.91 -5.38
CA GLU A 44 2.62 -37.25 -5.72
C GLU A 44 3.88 -37.29 -6.62
N ARG A 45 4.92 -37.87 -6.01
CA ARG A 45 6.01 -38.75 -6.50
C ARG A 45 6.93 -38.33 -7.67
N HIS A 46 8.17 -38.10 -7.26
CA HIS A 46 9.48 -38.39 -7.89
C HIS A 46 9.53 -39.02 -9.31
N SER A 47 10.25 -38.34 -10.21
CA SER A 47 11.31 -38.96 -11.03
C SER A 47 12.34 -37.88 -11.47
N ARG A 48 13.60 -38.30 -11.61
CA ARG A 48 14.83 -37.48 -11.64
C ARG A 48 15.26 -37.05 -13.06
N GLY A 49 15.77 -35.81 -13.17
CA GLY A 49 16.90 -35.41 -14.05
C GLY A 49 16.60 -34.44 -15.22
N PRO A 50 17.61 -33.71 -15.76
CA PRO A 50 18.71 -33.01 -15.10
C PRO A 50 18.64 -31.47 -15.31
N ALA A 51 19.44 -30.75 -14.53
CA ALA A 51 19.47 -29.30 -14.43
C ALA A 51 20.01 -28.59 -15.70
N ALA A 52 19.33 -27.51 -16.10
CA ALA A 52 19.87 -26.46 -16.97
C ALA A 52 19.47 -25.09 -16.40
N GLY A 53 20.46 -24.21 -16.22
CA GLY A 53 20.38 -22.99 -15.42
C GLY A 53 19.32 -21.99 -15.89
N SER A 54 18.53 -21.51 -14.94
CA SER A 54 17.57 -20.43 -15.15
C SER A 54 18.30 -19.07 -15.19
N ALA A 55 18.66 -18.63 -16.40
CA ALA A 55 18.89 -17.21 -16.66
C ALA A 55 17.56 -16.47 -16.45
N SER A 56 17.49 -15.63 -15.42
CA SER A 56 16.30 -14.83 -15.11
C SER A 56 15.99 -13.87 -16.26
N ALA A 57 14.92 -14.15 -17.00
CA ALA A 57 14.44 -13.29 -18.07
C ALA A 57 14.01 -11.93 -17.50
N THR A 58 14.79 -10.90 -17.76
CA THR A 58 14.41 -9.51 -17.56
C THR A 58 13.25 -9.16 -18.52
N PRO A 59 12.10 -8.62 -18.04
CA PRO A 59 10.96 -8.30 -18.89
C PRO A 59 11.33 -7.39 -20.07
N SER A 60 10.72 -7.63 -21.24
CA SER A 60 11.00 -6.94 -22.52
C SER A 60 10.87 -5.40 -22.49
N VAL A 61 10.11 -4.85 -21.53
CA VAL A 61 9.97 -3.40 -21.27
C VAL A 61 11.32 -2.75 -20.94
N LEU A 62 12.26 -3.49 -20.37
CA LEU A 62 13.58 -3.00 -19.97
C LEU A 62 14.53 -2.74 -21.17
N ARG A 63 14.09 -2.99 -22.40
CA ARG A 63 14.90 -2.94 -23.63
C ARG A 63 14.46 -1.87 -24.65
N GLN A 64 13.50 -1.02 -24.31
CA GLN A 64 12.94 -0.02 -25.25
C GLN A 64 13.44 1.41 -24.96
N ALA A 65 13.37 2.27 -25.97
CA ALA A 65 13.66 3.70 -25.85
C ALA A 65 12.79 4.37 -24.77
N ALA A 66 13.34 5.41 -24.11
CA ALA A 66 12.64 6.19 -23.10
C ALA A 66 11.24 6.62 -23.56
N GLY A 67 10.23 6.39 -22.72
CA GLY A 67 8.81 6.58 -23.03
C GLY A 67 7.98 6.92 -21.81
N LEU A 68 6.74 7.35 -22.04
CA LEU A 68 5.78 7.67 -20.98
C LEU A 68 5.10 6.38 -20.48
N ILE A 69 5.13 6.14 -19.17
CA ILE A 69 4.50 4.98 -18.52
C ILE A 69 3.48 5.48 -17.50
N GLY A 70 2.21 5.13 -17.70
CA GLY A 70 1.15 5.27 -16.72
C GLY A 70 1.11 4.05 -15.79
N ILE A 71 1.01 4.27 -14.48
CA ILE A 71 0.86 3.19 -13.49
C ILE A 71 -0.29 3.55 -12.55
N GLU A 72 -1.22 2.62 -12.36
CA GLU A 72 -2.19 2.75 -11.29
C GLU A 72 -1.52 2.60 -9.91
N ALA A 73 -1.76 3.55 -9.01
CA ALA A 73 -1.18 3.56 -7.70
C ALA A 73 -1.68 2.36 -6.87
N CYS A 74 -0.78 1.40 -6.67
CA CYS A 74 -0.98 0.20 -5.88
C CYS A 74 0.20 0.00 -4.90
N ALA A 75 0.16 -1.08 -4.11
CA ALA A 75 1.18 -1.35 -3.08
C ALA A 75 2.62 -1.36 -3.62
N THR A 76 2.83 -1.80 -4.86
CA THR A 76 4.15 -1.92 -5.49
C THR A 76 4.46 -0.79 -6.47
N ALA A 77 3.51 0.11 -6.74
CA ALA A 77 3.64 1.13 -7.79
C ALA A 77 4.84 2.07 -7.56
N HIS A 78 5.08 2.49 -6.32
CA HIS A 78 6.23 3.35 -6.01
C HIS A 78 7.57 2.67 -6.26
N HIS A 79 7.69 1.36 -5.99
CA HIS A 79 8.92 0.62 -6.27
C HIS A 79 9.16 0.55 -7.78
N TRP A 80 8.16 0.08 -8.54
CA TRP A 80 8.28 -0.03 -10.00
C TRP A 80 8.47 1.32 -10.68
N ALA A 81 7.83 2.38 -10.20
CA ALA A 81 8.05 3.72 -10.73
C ALA A 81 9.50 4.17 -10.58
N ARG A 82 10.14 3.93 -9.43
CA ARG A 82 11.56 4.25 -9.25
C ARG A 82 12.47 3.43 -10.17
N GLU A 83 12.21 2.14 -10.31
CA GLU A 83 13.01 1.28 -11.21
C GLU A 83 12.85 1.71 -12.68
N LEU A 84 11.65 2.03 -13.12
CA LEU A 84 11.40 2.53 -14.47
C LEU A 84 12.00 3.91 -14.73
N ILE A 85 11.99 4.82 -13.74
CA ILE A 85 12.66 6.12 -13.84
C ILE A 85 14.17 5.94 -14.01
N LYS A 86 14.81 5.01 -13.29
CA LYS A 86 16.25 4.71 -13.44
C LYS A 86 16.62 4.24 -14.85
N LEU A 87 15.67 3.63 -15.55
CA LEU A 87 15.83 3.16 -16.93
C LEU A 87 15.55 4.26 -17.96
N GLY A 88 15.25 5.49 -17.52
CA GLY A 88 15.02 6.65 -18.38
C GLY A 88 13.56 6.86 -18.80
N HIS A 89 12.60 6.11 -18.26
CA HIS A 89 11.19 6.31 -18.59
C HIS A 89 10.60 7.49 -17.78
N GLN A 90 9.68 8.23 -18.40
CA GLN A 90 8.84 9.18 -17.70
C GLN A 90 7.67 8.42 -17.07
N VAL A 91 7.58 8.36 -15.74
CA VAL A 91 6.54 7.61 -15.04
C VAL A 91 5.51 8.54 -14.42
N ARG A 92 4.23 8.20 -14.57
CA ARG A 92 3.10 8.92 -13.98
C ARG A 92 2.22 7.96 -13.19
N LEU A 93 2.15 8.12 -11.86
CA LEU A 93 1.25 7.33 -11.01
C LEU A 93 -0.14 7.97 -10.97
N MET A 94 -1.21 7.19 -11.12
CA MET A 94 -2.60 7.66 -11.05
C MET A 94 -3.38 6.99 -9.91
N PRO A 95 -4.23 7.73 -9.17
CA PRO A 95 -5.13 7.10 -8.21
C PRO A 95 -6.07 6.08 -8.88
N PRO A 96 -6.36 4.92 -8.26
CA PRO A 96 -7.33 3.94 -8.77
C PRO A 96 -8.70 4.54 -9.11
N SER A 97 -9.16 5.49 -8.28
CA SER A 97 -10.44 6.19 -8.50
C SER A 97 -10.47 7.01 -9.79
N TYR A 98 -9.32 7.41 -10.32
CA TYR A 98 -9.20 8.21 -11.54
C TYR A 98 -9.04 7.33 -12.78
N VAL A 99 -8.53 6.10 -12.61
CA VAL A 99 -8.45 5.10 -13.69
C VAL A 99 -9.80 4.40 -13.88
N LYS A 100 -10.54 4.15 -12.79
CA LYS A 100 -11.81 3.40 -12.79
C LYS A 100 -12.83 3.86 -13.86
N PRO A 101 -13.05 5.16 -14.14
CA PRO A 101 -13.99 5.60 -15.17
C PRO A 101 -13.62 5.16 -16.60
N TYR A 102 -12.36 4.79 -16.85
CA TYR A 102 -11.85 4.36 -18.16
C TYR A 102 -11.90 2.84 -18.35
N VAL A 103 -12.24 2.07 -17.32
CA VAL A 103 -12.30 0.60 -17.38
C VAL A 103 -13.62 0.17 -18.03
N LYS A 104 -13.52 -0.58 -19.14
CA LYS A 104 -14.68 -1.13 -19.87
C LYS A 104 -15.36 -2.25 -19.08
N ARG A 105 -16.61 -2.59 -19.44
CA ARG A 105 -17.52 -3.52 -18.71
C ARG A 105 -16.97 -4.95 -18.45
N GLN A 106 -15.85 -5.34 -19.06
CA GLN A 106 -15.19 -6.63 -18.80
C GLN A 106 -13.80 -6.39 -18.21
N LYS A 107 -13.60 -6.82 -16.97
CA LYS A 107 -12.31 -6.71 -16.30
C LYS A 107 -11.37 -7.79 -16.83
N ASN A 108 -10.38 -7.37 -17.59
CA ASN A 108 -9.23 -8.18 -17.97
C ASN A 108 -7.98 -7.28 -18.02
N ASP A 109 -6.80 -7.89 -17.96
CA ASP A 109 -5.54 -7.15 -17.87
C ASP A 109 -5.31 -6.20 -19.06
N ALA A 110 -5.83 -6.56 -20.25
CA ALA A 110 -5.74 -5.73 -21.45
C ALA A 110 -6.63 -4.47 -21.36
N ALA A 111 -7.85 -4.61 -20.86
CA ALA A 111 -8.78 -3.50 -20.64
C ALA A 111 -8.29 -2.56 -19.54
N ASP A 112 -7.67 -3.10 -18.48
CA ASP A 112 -7.04 -2.30 -17.43
C ASP A 112 -5.83 -1.52 -17.98
N ALA A 113 -5.01 -2.14 -18.85
CA ALA A 113 -3.90 -1.46 -19.52
C ALA A 113 -4.39 -0.36 -20.48
N GLU A 114 -5.41 -0.63 -21.29
CA GLU A 114 -6.02 0.37 -22.19
C GLU A 114 -6.56 1.57 -21.40
N ALA A 115 -7.28 1.31 -20.30
CA ALA A 115 -7.81 2.34 -19.41
C ALA A 115 -6.70 3.24 -18.82
N ILE A 116 -5.59 2.64 -18.38
CA ILE A 116 -4.43 3.38 -17.88
C ILE A 116 -3.80 4.23 -18.99
N CYS A 117 -3.67 3.68 -20.20
CA CYS A 117 -3.08 4.39 -21.33
C CYS A 117 -3.95 5.56 -21.80
N GLU A 118 -5.27 5.41 -21.78
CA GLU A 118 -6.18 6.52 -22.03
C GLU A 118 -6.08 7.58 -20.93
N ALA A 119 -6.17 7.16 -19.66
CA ALA A 119 -6.16 8.03 -18.50
C ALA A 119 -4.89 8.88 -18.41
N VAL A 120 -3.70 8.30 -18.66
CA VAL A 120 -2.41 9.00 -18.50
C VAL A 120 -2.22 10.15 -19.50
N THR A 121 -2.93 10.13 -20.63
CA THR A 121 -2.87 11.17 -21.67
C THR A 121 -3.80 12.36 -21.40
N ARG A 122 -4.76 12.22 -20.46
CA ARG A 122 -5.75 13.27 -20.22
C ARG A 122 -5.10 14.52 -19.64
N PRO A 123 -5.34 15.72 -20.20
CA PRO A 123 -4.65 16.95 -19.79
C PRO A 123 -5.03 17.41 -18.38
N THR A 124 -6.22 17.04 -17.89
CA THR A 124 -6.73 17.39 -16.55
C THR A 124 -6.39 16.32 -15.49
N MET A 125 -5.65 15.27 -15.85
CA MET A 125 -5.31 14.18 -14.95
C MET A 125 -4.38 14.67 -13.83
N ARG A 126 -4.68 14.29 -12.58
CA ARG A 126 -3.77 14.53 -11.45
C ARG A 126 -3.01 13.26 -11.12
N PHE A 127 -1.71 13.40 -10.98
CA PHE A 127 -0.80 12.31 -10.71
C PHE A 127 -0.34 12.31 -9.26
N VAL A 128 -0.01 11.13 -8.76
CA VAL A 128 0.60 10.94 -7.45
C VAL A 128 2.12 10.97 -7.63
N GLU A 129 2.81 11.74 -6.78
CA GLU A 129 4.26 11.76 -6.81
C GLU A 129 4.87 10.43 -6.36
N VAL A 130 5.98 10.07 -7.01
CA VAL A 130 6.74 8.88 -6.66
C VAL A 130 7.52 9.15 -5.38
N LYS A 131 7.08 8.52 -4.28
CA LYS A 131 7.75 8.63 -2.99
C LYS A 131 9.15 8.03 -3.02
N SER A 132 10.08 8.63 -2.28
CA SER A 132 11.40 8.06 -2.01
C SER A 132 11.28 6.83 -1.10
N VAL A 133 12.36 6.02 -1.04
CA VAL A 133 12.43 4.86 -0.14
C VAL A 133 12.32 5.31 1.31
N ASP A 134 12.99 6.40 1.68
CA ASP A 134 12.97 6.95 3.04
C ASP A 134 11.58 7.42 3.45
N GLN A 135 10.87 8.13 2.56
CA GLN A 135 9.48 8.53 2.79
C GLN A 135 8.57 7.32 3.00
N GLN A 136 8.72 6.28 2.17
CA GLN A 136 7.96 5.04 2.36
C GLN A 136 8.30 4.35 3.68
N GLY A 137 9.56 4.39 4.12
CA GLY A 137 10.00 3.89 5.42
C GLY A 137 9.31 4.60 6.59
N ILE A 138 9.21 5.93 6.53
CA ILE A 138 8.46 6.70 7.54
C ILE A 138 6.95 6.36 7.50
N LEU A 139 6.35 6.19 6.33
CA LEU A 139 4.96 5.75 6.23
C LEU A 139 4.73 4.32 6.75
N VAL A 140 5.72 3.43 6.66
CA VAL A 140 5.67 2.12 7.33
C VAL A 140 5.66 2.31 8.85
N LEU A 141 6.51 3.19 9.39
CA LEU A 141 6.55 3.50 10.83
C LEU A 141 5.18 3.94 11.37
N HIS A 142 4.50 4.85 10.67
CA HIS A 142 3.13 5.30 11.03
C HIS A 142 2.10 4.16 10.97
N ARG A 143 2.16 3.31 9.94
CA ARG A 143 1.25 2.16 9.80
C ARG A 143 1.46 1.12 10.89
N VAL A 144 2.71 0.81 11.23
CA VAL A 144 3.08 -0.11 12.31
C VAL A 144 2.56 0.42 13.65
N ARG A 145 2.75 1.72 13.93
CA ARG A 145 2.17 2.36 15.11
C ARG A 145 0.66 2.14 15.22
N LEU A 146 -0.07 2.41 14.15
CA LEU A 146 -1.52 2.26 14.11
C LEU A 146 -1.95 0.80 14.32
N MET A 147 -1.17 -0.16 13.82
CA MET A 147 -1.39 -1.58 14.04
C MET A 147 -1.18 -1.95 15.51
N LEU A 148 -0.07 -1.54 16.11
CA LEU A 148 0.24 -1.78 17.52
C LEU A 148 -0.80 -1.15 18.45
N MET A 149 -1.27 0.07 18.16
CA MET A 149 -2.34 0.71 18.95
C MET A 149 -3.64 -0.09 18.92
N ARG A 150 -4.02 -0.66 17.77
CA ARG A 150 -5.20 -1.53 17.65
C ARG A 150 -5.03 -2.82 18.45
N GLN A 151 -3.87 -3.45 18.35
CA GLN A 151 -3.54 -4.65 19.14
C GLN A 151 -3.56 -4.36 20.65
N ARG A 152 -3.03 -3.20 21.09
CA ARG A 152 -3.10 -2.77 22.49
C ARG A 152 -4.54 -2.71 22.99
N VAL A 153 -5.46 -2.12 22.22
CA VAL A 153 -6.88 -2.05 22.58
C VAL A 153 -7.49 -3.46 22.62
N GLN A 154 -7.21 -4.28 21.60
CA GLN A 154 -7.68 -5.67 21.55
C GLN A 154 -7.26 -6.47 22.79
N LEU A 155 -5.98 -6.44 23.15
CA LEU A 155 -5.45 -7.14 24.33
C LEU A 155 -6.02 -6.59 25.63
N SER A 156 -6.15 -5.26 25.75
CA SER A 156 -6.74 -4.62 26.93
C SER A 156 -8.19 -5.07 27.14
N ASN A 157 -8.97 -5.15 26.06
CA ASN A 157 -10.36 -5.60 26.11
C ASN A 157 -10.47 -7.09 26.41
N ALA A 158 -9.60 -7.93 25.82
CA ALA A 158 -9.57 -9.36 26.09
C ALA A 158 -9.25 -9.65 27.57
N ILE A 159 -8.22 -9.01 28.14
CA ILE A 159 -7.88 -9.15 29.56
C ILE A 159 -9.07 -8.75 30.44
N ARG A 160 -9.71 -7.62 30.13
CA ARG A 160 -10.88 -7.15 30.90
C ARG A 160 -12.05 -8.12 30.83
N GLY A 161 -12.36 -8.63 29.63
CA GLY A 161 -13.46 -9.58 29.43
C GLY A 161 -13.24 -10.87 30.20
N HIS A 162 -12.06 -11.49 30.04
CA HIS A 162 -11.73 -12.73 30.73
C HIS A 162 -11.64 -12.58 32.25
N MET A 163 -11.10 -11.47 32.76
CA MET A 163 -11.09 -11.23 34.22
C MET A 163 -12.51 -11.05 34.77
N ALA A 164 -13.41 -10.42 34.01
CA ALA A 164 -14.81 -10.24 34.42
C ALA A 164 -15.58 -11.57 34.52
N GLU A 165 -15.23 -12.59 33.73
CA GLU A 165 -15.82 -13.94 33.86
C GLU A 165 -15.58 -14.58 35.24
N PHE A 166 -14.49 -14.17 35.93
CA PHE A 166 -14.16 -14.59 37.29
C PHE A 166 -14.57 -13.58 38.36
N GLY A 167 -15.45 -12.62 38.03
CA GLY A 167 -15.93 -11.59 38.95
C GLY A 167 -14.91 -10.46 39.22
N LEU A 168 -13.79 -10.42 38.50
CA LEU A 168 -12.74 -9.41 38.65
C LEU A 168 -12.96 -8.27 37.65
N ALA A 169 -13.90 -7.39 37.97
CA ALA A 169 -14.16 -6.19 37.18
C ALA A 169 -13.35 -4.99 37.69
N ALA A 170 -12.85 -4.14 36.77
CA ALA A 170 -12.14 -2.92 37.10
C ALA A 170 -12.62 -1.74 36.23
N PRO A 171 -12.56 -0.48 36.72
CA PRO A 171 -12.94 0.70 35.95
C PRO A 171 -12.22 0.80 34.60
N ILE A 172 -12.88 1.42 33.61
CA ILE A 172 -12.27 1.71 32.30
C ILE A 172 -11.11 2.68 32.50
N GLY A 173 -9.97 2.41 31.86
CA GLY A 173 -8.79 3.27 31.92
C GLY A 173 -7.50 2.50 32.20
N ARG A 174 -6.40 3.25 32.33
CA ARG A 174 -5.05 2.68 32.54
C ARG A 174 -4.90 2.06 33.92
N GLU A 175 -5.40 2.74 34.96
CA GLU A 175 -5.28 2.28 36.35
C GLU A 175 -6.06 0.99 36.60
N GLY A 176 -7.32 0.93 36.14
CA GLY A 176 -8.11 -0.28 36.26
C GLY A 176 -7.51 -1.48 35.53
N LEU A 177 -6.94 -1.27 34.33
CA LEU A 177 -6.24 -2.33 33.61
C LEU A 177 -4.96 -2.76 34.35
N GLY A 178 -4.21 -1.80 34.91
CA GLY A 178 -3.04 -2.08 35.74
C GLY A 178 -3.37 -2.89 37.00
N ALA A 179 -4.51 -2.62 37.63
CA ALA A 179 -5.00 -3.43 38.76
C ALA A 179 -5.26 -4.89 38.35
N LEU A 180 -5.93 -5.13 37.22
CA LEU A 180 -6.17 -6.49 36.71
C LEU A 180 -4.85 -7.20 36.38
N ILE A 181 -3.88 -6.51 35.77
CA ILE A 181 -2.57 -7.08 35.46
C ILE A 181 -1.82 -7.47 36.74
N ARG A 182 -1.94 -6.70 37.83
CA ARG A 182 -1.37 -7.07 39.13
C ARG A 182 -2.00 -8.33 39.70
N LEU A 183 -3.32 -8.47 39.66
CA LEU A 183 -4.00 -9.71 40.06
C LEU A 183 -3.52 -10.92 39.23
N ILE A 184 -3.23 -10.70 37.93
CA ILE A 184 -2.63 -11.72 37.07
C ILE A 184 -1.17 -12.04 37.48
N ALA A 185 -0.39 -11.05 37.92
CA ALA A 185 0.96 -11.31 38.41
C ALA A 185 0.95 -12.07 39.75
N ASP A 186 0.02 -11.72 40.63
CA ASP A 186 -0.10 -12.25 41.99
C ASP A 186 -0.79 -13.63 42.03
N LYS A 187 -1.30 -14.11 40.88
CA LYS A 187 -2.03 -15.38 40.74
C LYS A 187 -3.23 -15.48 41.69
N ASP A 188 -4.11 -14.47 41.62
CA ASP A 188 -5.34 -14.43 42.42
C ASP A 188 -6.10 -15.76 42.38
N GLU A 189 -6.43 -16.30 43.56
CA GLU A 189 -7.02 -17.63 43.73
C GLU A 189 -8.38 -17.79 43.03
N ARG A 190 -9.08 -16.68 42.75
CA ARG A 190 -10.36 -16.70 42.00
C ARG A 190 -10.18 -17.06 40.53
N VAL A 191 -8.97 -16.96 40.00
CA VAL A 191 -8.65 -17.27 38.60
C VAL A 191 -8.07 -18.69 38.51
N PRO A 192 -8.73 -19.62 37.79
CA PRO A 192 -8.21 -20.97 37.61
C PRO A 192 -6.84 -20.99 36.94
N ALA A 193 -6.02 -21.99 37.27
CA ALA A 193 -4.62 -22.07 36.81
C ALA A 193 -4.44 -21.97 35.29
N GLU A 194 -5.32 -22.59 34.50
CA GLU A 194 -5.27 -22.51 33.04
C GLU A 194 -5.56 -21.10 32.51
N ALA A 195 -6.56 -20.43 33.10
CA ALA A 195 -6.88 -19.04 32.77
C ALA A 195 -5.72 -18.13 33.17
N GLN A 196 -5.09 -18.38 34.33
CA GLN A 196 -3.93 -17.66 34.81
C GLN A 196 -2.75 -17.70 33.83
N MET A 197 -2.46 -18.89 33.28
CA MET A 197 -1.41 -19.07 32.27
C MET A 197 -1.73 -18.30 30.98
N CYS A 198 -2.97 -18.37 30.50
CA CYS A 198 -3.39 -17.68 29.30
C CYS A 198 -3.37 -16.15 29.46
N LEU A 199 -3.92 -15.65 30.56
CA LEU A 199 -3.94 -14.23 30.91
C LEU A 199 -2.53 -13.66 31.09
N GLY A 200 -1.61 -14.44 31.68
CA GLY A 200 -0.20 -14.07 31.80
C GLY A 200 0.46 -13.82 30.45
N ARG A 201 0.16 -14.65 29.43
CA ARG A 201 0.66 -14.46 28.05
C ARG A 201 0.11 -13.17 27.42
N LEU A 202 -1.18 -12.89 27.61
CA LEU A 202 -1.80 -11.66 27.11
C LEU A 202 -1.21 -10.41 27.79
N ALA A 203 -0.98 -10.47 29.11
CA ALA A 203 -0.35 -9.39 29.86
C ALA A 203 1.09 -9.12 29.40
N ALA A 204 1.88 -10.18 29.19
CA ALA A 204 3.24 -10.07 28.65
C ALA A 204 3.26 -9.47 27.23
N GLN A 205 2.35 -9.91 26.36
CA GLN A 205 2.20 -9.35 25.01
C GLN A 205 1.79 -7.88 25.05
N LEU A 206 0.89 -7.51 25.95
CA LEU A 206 0.47 -6.11 26.14
C LEU A 206 1.63 -5.23 26.59
N ALA A 207 2.48 -5.72 27.51
CA ALA A 207 3.68 -5.01 27.94
C ALA A 207 4.64 -4.77 26.77
N LEU A 208 4.96 -5.81 25.99
CA LEU A 208 5.81 -5.70 24.80
C LEU A 208 5.27 -4.68 23.78
N ILE A 209 3.97 -4.73 23.49
CA ILE A 209 3.35 -3.81 22.54
C ILE A 209 3.39 -2.35 23.06
N ASN A 210 3.21 -2.14 24.37
CA ASN A 210 3.34 -0.81 24.94
C ASN A 210 4.75 -0.22 24.75
N ASP A 211 5.79 -1.03 24.95
CA ASP A 211 7.18 -0.61 24.75
C ASP A 211 7.46 -0.30 23.28
N GLN A 212 7.00 -1.15 22.36
CA GLN A 212 7.14 -0.94 20.92
C GLN A 212 6.40 0.33 20.43
N ILE A 213 5.24 0.65 21.01
CA ILE A 213 4.53 1.91 20.73
C ILE A 213 5.38 3.10 21.19
N LEU A 214 5.96 3.06 22.39
CA LEU A 214 6.79 4.13 22.92
C LEU A 214 8.05 4.34 22.07
N GLU A 215 8.69 3.26 21.63
CA GLU A 215 9.83 3.31 20.72
C GLU A 215 9.44 3.94 19.38
N THR A 216 8.33 3.48 18.79
CA THR A 216 7.81 4.01 17.53
C THR A 216 7.48 5.51 17.65
N ASP A 217 6.86 5.93 18.75
CA ASP A 217 6.58 7.33 19.07
C ASP A 217 7.86 8.17 19.15
N ARG A 218 8.93 7.64 19.75
CA ARG A 218 10.24 8.31 19.80
C ARG A 218 10.80 8.50 18.39
N ARG A 219 10.79 7.46 17.56
CA ARG A 219 11.30 7.51 16.17
C ARG A 219 10.53 8.53 15.32
N ILE A 220 9.19 8.59 15.45
CA ILE A 220 8.36 9.58 14.76
C ILE A 220 8.72 11.01 15.20
N ARG A 221 8.90 11.25 16.51
CA ARG A 221 9.31 12.56 17.02
C ARG A 221 10.67 12.98 16.48
N THR A 222 11.64 12.07 16.46
CA THR A 222 12.98 12.35 15.93
C THR A 222 12.91 12.69 14.44
N ASN A 223 12.15 11.93 13.65
CA ASN A 223 11.97 12.20 12.22
C ASN A 223 11.31 13.57 11.97
N ALA A 224 10.25 13.91 12.72
CA ALA A 224 9.57 15.20 12.58
C ALA A 224 10.53 16.38 12.84
N ARG A 225 11.41 16.25 13.83
CA ARG A 225 12.38 17.30 14.21
C ARG A 225 13.58 17.40 13.28
N ALA A 226 13.94 16.30 12.61
CA ALA A 226 15.09 16.25 11.70
C ALA A 226 14.85 17.01 10.38
N THR A 227 13.59 17.31 10.03
CA THR A 227 13.25 17.99 8.77
C THR A 227 12.83 19.44 9.02
N GLU A 228 13.27 20.36 8.15
CA GLU A 228 12.88 21.76 8.24
C GLU A 228 11.36 21.94 8.09
N ILE A 229 10.75 21.25 7.11
CA ILE A 229 9.30 21.25 6.91
C ILE A 229 8.59 20.71 8.15
N GLY A 230 9.09 19.63 8.76
CA GLY A 230 8.52 19.07 9.98
C GLY A 230 8.56 20.06 11.16
N ARG A 231 9.66 20.79 11.34
CA ARG A 231 9.77 21.86 12.36
C ARG A 231 8.79 23.00 12.12
N ARG A 232 8.66 23.45 10.87
CA ARG A 232 7.68 24.50 10.50
C ARG A 232 6.25 24.06 10.73
N LEU A 233 5.91 22.83 10.32
CA LEU A 233 4.59 22.25 10.53
C LEU A 233 4.24 22.19 12.02
N MET A 234 5.18 21.81 12.89
CA MET A 234 4.96 21.79 14.33
C MET A 234 4.75 23.17 14.97
N GLY A 235 5.05 24.27 14.27
CA GLY A 235 4.72 25.63 14.71
C GLY A 235 3.24 25.99 14.52
N VAL A 236 2.48 25.22 13.73
CA VAL A 236 1.06 25.44 13.52
C VAL A 236 0.27 24.91 14.73
N PRO A 237 -0.64 25.70 15.33
CA PRO A 237 -1.50 25.24 16.42
C PRO A 237 -2.24 23.95 16.06
N GLY A 238 -2.14 22.94 16.92
CA GLY A 238 -2.76 21.62 16.71
C GLY A 238 -1.93 20.62 15.89
N VAL A 239 -0.80 21.03 15.30
CA VAL A 239 0.07 20.12 14.54
C VAL A 239 1.22 19.63 15.43
N GLY A 240 1.07 18.41 15.95
CA GLY A 240 2.12 17.73 16.70
C GLY A 240 3.14 17.00 15.81
N PRO A 241 4.21 16.44 16.40
CA PRO A 241 5.25 15.69 15.67
C PRO A 241 4.70 14.48 14.90
N LEU A 242 3.64 13.85 15.41
CA LEU A 242 2.96 12.73 14.75
C LEU A 242 2.38 13.18 13.39
N LEU A 243 1.64 14.28 13.39
CA LEU A 243 1.01 14.79 12.17
C LEU A 243 2.06 15.40 11.22
N ALA A 244 3.03 16.14 11.76
CA ALA A 244 4.10 16.73 10.95
C ALA A 244 4.92 15.67 10.21
N SER A 245 5.38 14.62 10.89
CA SER A 245 6.13 13.53 10.25
C SER A 245 5.29 12.79 9.19
N ALA A 246 4.00 12.57 9.45
CA ALA A 246 3.11 11.93 8.48
C ALA A 246 2.94 12.76 7.22
N LEU A 247 2.76 14.08 7.35
CA LEU A 247 2.61 15.00 6.21
C LEU A 247 3.89 15.04 5.36
N VAL A 248 5.06 15.21 5.99
CA VAL A 248 6.36 15.21 5.30
C VAL A 248 6.60 13.90 4.55
N ALA A 249 6.20 12.76 5.11
CA ALA A 249 6.37 11.47 4.45
C ALA A 249 5.33 11.20 3.36
N ALA A 250 4.14 11.79 3.46
CA ALA A 250 3.04 11.57 2.53
C ALA A 250 3.12 12.46 1.29
N ILE A 251 3.71 13.65 1.40
CA ILE A 251 3.72 14.71 0.38
C ILE A 251 5.18 15.01 0.00
N PRO A 252 5.69 14.46 -1.12
CA PRO A 252 7.08 14.62 -1.53
C PRO A 252 7.47 16.06 -1.89
N ASP A 253 6.62 16.79 -2.61
CA ASP A 253 6.73 18.23 -2.79
C ASP A 253 5.39 18.90 -2.50
N PRO A 254 5.22 19.62 -1.37
CA PRO A 254 4.16 20.59 -1.29
C PRO A 254 4.54 21.69 -2.27
N ILE A 255 3.90 21.72 -3.45
CA ILE A 255 3.96 22.86 -4.37
C ILE A 255 3.93 24.11 -3.49
N PRO A 256 4.91 25.02 -3.56
CA PRO A 256 4.86 26.23 -2.77
C PRO A 256 3.51 26.86 -3.07
N CYS A 257 2.63 26.92 -2.06
CA CYS A 257 1.37 27.62 -2.18
C CYS A 257 1.69 29.11 -2.33
N SER A 258 2.07 29.53 -3.53
CA SER A 258 1.84 30.88 -4.02
C SER A 258 0.36 30.96 -4.43
N LEU A 259 -0.53 30.67 -3.49
CA LEU A 259 -1.92 31.06 -3.60
C LEU A 259 -2.07 32.35 -2.79
N PRO A 260 -2.36 33.50 -3.41
CA PRO A 260 -2.91 34.59 -2.66
C PRO A 260 -4.27 34.11 -2.13
N GLN A 261 -4.41 34.11 -0.81
CA GLN A 261 -5.65 33.88 -0.06
C GLN A 261 -6.07 32.42 0.12
N LEU A 262 -5.83 31.95 1.35
CA LEU A 262 -6.40 30.77 1.98
C LEU A 262 -7.94 30.96 2.09
N VAL A 263 -8.72 30.47 1.13
CA VAL A 263 -10.19 30.40 1.26
C VAL A 263 -10.53 29.14 2.05
N VAL A 264 -10.72 29.28 3.36
CA VAL A 264 -11.28 28.23 4.21
C VAL A 264 -12.80 28.25 4.05
N ARG A 265 -13.35 27.27 3.32
CA ARG A 265 -14.79 27.02 3.30
C ARG A 265 -15.15 26.18 4.52
N LEU A 266 -15.54 26.85 5.60
CA LEU A 266 -16.22 26.20 6.72
C LEU A 266 -17.58 25.69 6.21
N ARG A 267 -17.87 24.41 6.41
CA ARG A 267 -19.25 23.92 6.48
C ARG A 267 -19.69 23.99 7.92
#